data_AF-A0A7V0S134-F1
#
_entry.id   AF-A0A7V0S134-F1
#
_cell.length_a   1.000
_cell.length_b   1.000
_cell.length_c   1.000
_cell.angle_alpha   90.00
_cell.angle_beta   90.00
_cell.angle_gamma   90.00
#
_symmetry.space_group_name_H-M   'P 1'
#
loop_
_entity.id
_entity.type
_entity.pdbx_description
1 polymer ?
#
loop_
_entity_poly.entity_id
_entity_poly.type
_entity_poly.pdbx_seq_one_letter_code
_entity_poly.pdbx_strand_id
1 'polypeptide(L)'
;MKKLIALISVVGLLFLLNACEDSLTFKFSTDFKVKMNIDVEDTGKADVFPFTNTEILDIEEDEDVAEQIERIKGLEITEIECSVTGIPTGETIPLLTVFVEEVNLTVTLTDITEDYTLVLPVSDELLNALGDYLYNNHRTTVTVSGQSTYAPMVLGVNLTFKSKIAASL
;
A
#
# COMPACT_ATOMS: atom_id res chain seq x y z
N MET A 1 -68.86 -22.40 1.14
CA MET A 1 -67.68 -22.10 0.30
C MET A 1 -66.70 -21.36 1.17
N LYS A 2 -65.55 -21.98 1.47
CA LYS A 2 -64.62 -21.59 2.53
C LYS A 2 -63.22 -21.46 1.91
N LYS A 3 -62.50 -20.41 2.34
CA LYS A 3 -61.05 -20.17 2.25
C LYS A 3 -60.49 -19.77 0.89
N LEU A 4 -60.22 -18.47 0.70
CA LEU A 4 -59.16 -18.00 -0.19
C LEU A 4 -58.76 -16.53 0.07
N ILE A 5 -58.28 -16.16 1.26
CA ILE A 5 -57.58 -14.87 1.46
C ILE A 5 -56.51 -15.04 2.54
N ALA A 6 -55.30 -15.44 2.16
CA ALA A 6 -54.09 -15.32 2.97
C ALA A 6 -52.85 -15.62 2.10
N LEU A 7 -52.46 -14.70 1.21
CA LEU A 7 -51.17 -14.81 0.52
C LEU A 7 -50.66 -13.44 0.00
N ILE A 8 -50.70 -12.40 0.83
CA ILE A 8 -50.04 -11.11 0.52
C ILE A 8 -49.48 -10.56 1.84
N SER A 9 -48.29 -11.00 2.24
CA SER A 9 -47.57 -10.38 3.38
C SER A 9 -46.07 -10.69 3.46
N VAL A 10 -45.53 -11.63 2.67
CA VAL A 10 -44.12 -12.07 2.86
C VAL A 10 -43.12 -11.31 1.97
N VAL A 11 -43.56 -10.65 0.90
CA VAL A 11 -42.64 -9.95 -0.02
C VAL A 11 -42.17 -8.59 0.53
N GLY A 12 -42.94 -7.96 1.43
CA GLY A 12 -42.56 -6.67 2.04
C GLY A 12 -41.44 -6.75 3.09
N LEU A 13 -41.20 -7.93 3.67
CA LEU A 13 -40.19 -8.11 4.72
C LEU A 13 -38.78 -8.43 4.18
N LEU A 14 -38.68 -8.84 2.92
CA LEU A 14 -37.39 -9.08 2.25
C LEU A 14 -36.72 -7.79 1.76
N PHE A 15 -37.48 -6.72 1.53
CA PHE A 15 -36.92 -5.41 1.13
C PHE A 15 -36.44 -4.54 2.31
N LEU A 16 -36.79 -4.88 3.56
CA LEU A 16 -36.33 -4.16 4.75
C LEU A 16 -35.00 -4.68 5.32
N LEU A 17 -34.49 -5.82 4.84
CA LEU A 17 -33.22 -6.39 5.32
C LEU A 17 -31.99 -5.83 4.59
N ASN A 18 -32.14 -5.31 3.37
CA ASN A 18 -31.01 -4.71 2.63
C ASN A 18 -30.75 -3.23 3.01
N ALA A 19 -31.64 -2.59 3.76
CA ALA A 19 -31.51 -1.17 4.14
C ALA A 19 -30.75 -0.97 5.46
N CYS A 20 -30.19 -2.03 6.04
CA CYS A 20 -29.60 -2.01 7.39
C CYS A 20 -28.14 -2.51 7.42
N GLU A 21 -27.41 -2.51 6.31
CA GLU A 21 -25.97 -2.82 6.31
C GLU A 21 -25.11 -1.58 6.61
N ASP A 22 -25.56 -0.38 6.22
CA ASP A 22 -24.78 0.86 6.42
C ASP A 22 -24.73 1.35 7.88
N SER A 23 -25.64 0.92 8.76
CA SER A 23 -25.70 1.44 10.14
C SER A 23 -24.68 0.79 11.10
N LEU A 24 -23.94 -0.22 10.65
CA LEU A 24 -22.99 -0.99 11.46
C LEU A 24 -21.58 -0.98 10.86
N THR A 25 -21.11 0.17 10.35
CA THR A 25 -19.74 0.31 9.85
C THR A 25 -19.01 1.40 10.63
N PHE A 26 -17.81 1.10 11.13
CA PHE A 26 -16.88 2.11 11.65
C PHE A 26 -15.73 2.33 10.66
N LYS A 27 -15.12 3.51 10.71
CA LYS A 27 -14.04 3.90 9.80
C LYS A 27 -12.82 4.33 10.60
N PHE A 28 -11.64 3.95 10.14
CA PHE A 28 -10.37 4.33 10.73
C PHE A 28 -9.29 4.50 9.66
N SER A 29 -8.17 5.10 10.04
CA SER A 29 -6.99 5.24 9.18
C SER A 29 -5.82 4.54 9.82
N THR A 30 -4.99 3.91 9.00
CA THR A 30 -3.72 3.30 9.41
C THR A 30 -2.68 3.49 8.30
N ASP A 31 -1.42 3.31 8.68
CA ASP A 31 -0.27 3.49 7.82
C ASP A 31 0.47 2.16 7.68
N PHE A 32 0.34 1.51 6.52
CA PHE A 32 1.09 0.29 6.26
C PHE A 32 2.53 0.63 5.85
N LYS A 33 3.51 -0.03 6.45
CA LYS A 33 4.93 0.35 6.31
C LYS A 33 5.75 -0.79 5.76
N VAL A 34 6.52 -0.49 4.72
CA VAL A 34 7.59 -1.36 4.20
C VAL A 34 8.92 -0.69 4.46
N LYS A 35 9.84 -1.39 5.12
CA LYS A 35 11.18 -0.88 5.43
C LYS A 35 12.22 -1.77 4.78
N MET A 36 13.05 -1.18 3.94
CA MET A 36 14.12 -1.85 3.22
C MET A 36 15.47 -1.29 3.66
N ASN A 37 16.41 -2.18 3.96
CA ASN A 37 17.83 -1.83 4.04
C ASN A 37 18.51 -2.45 2.82
N ILE A 38 19.02 -1.61 1.93
CA ILE A 38 19.54 -2.02 0.64
C ILE A 38 21.05 -1.85 0.65
N ASP A 39 21.78 -2.96 0.58
CA ASP A 39 23.22 -2.95 0.43
C ASP A 39 23.59 -2.52 -0.99
N VAL A 40 24.34 -1.42 -1.09
CA VAL A 40 24.95 -0.97 -2.33
C VAL A 40 26.41 -1.38 -2.29
N GLU A 41 26.75 -2.41 -3.05
CA GLU A 41 28.09 -3.03 -3.02
C GLU A 41 29.07 -2.35 -3.97
N ASP A 42 30.31 -2.18 -3.52
CA ASP A 42 31.41 -1.76 -4.39
C ASP A 42 31.97 -2.98 -5.13
N THR A 43 31.72 -3.03 -6.45
CA THR A 43 32.23 -4.07 -7.35
C THR A 43 33.59 -3.72 -7.97
N GLY A 44 34.16 -2.57 -7.61
CA GLY A 44 35.53 -2.14 -7.89
C GLY A 44 35.79 -1.51 -9.26
N LYS A 45 34.78 -1.40 -10.15
CA LYS A 45 34.96 -0.87 -11.53
C LYS A 45 33.73 -0.15 -12.15
N ALA A 46 32.77 0.30 -11.34
CA ALA A 46 31.57 0.93 -11.88
C ALA A 46 31.51 2.43 -11.56
N ASP A 47 31.10 3.25 -12.53
CA ASP A 47 30.80 4.67 -12.31
C ASP A 47 29.47 4.86 -11.56
N VAL A 48 28.62 3.82 -11.59
CA VAL A 48 27.37 3.74 -10.84
C VAL A 48 27.19 2.33 -10.28
N PHE A 49 26.65 2.24 -9.09
CA PHE A 49 26.45 0.98 -8.37
C PHE A 49 24.96 0.64 -8.37
N PRO A 50 24.53 -0.40 -9.11
CA PRO A 50 23.13 -0.79 -9.14
C PRO A 50 22.73 -1.43 -7.81
N PHE A 51 21.47 -1.25 -7.44
CA PHE A 51 20.88 -1.91 -6.28
C PHE A 51 19.45 -2.35 -6.57
N THR A 52 19.00 -3.37 -5.85
CA THR A 52 17.62 -3.82 -5.86
C THR A 52 17.28 -4.51 -4.55
N ASN A 53 16.08 -4.31 -4.04
CA ASN A 53 15.52 -5.03 -2.92
C ASN A 53 14.01 -5.20 -3.12
N THR A 54 13.46 -6.29 -2.60
CA THR A 54 12.03 -6.61 -2.68
C THR A 54 11.56 -7.03 -1.30
N GLU A 55 10.48 -6.42 -0.84
CA GLU A 55 9.82 -6.75 0.42
C GLU A 55 8.33 -6.98 0.20
N ILE A 56 7.72 -7.68 1.14
CA ILE A 56 6.28 -7.91 1.17
C ILE A 56 5.65 -6.85 2.07
N LEU A 57 4.63 -6.17 1.55
CA LEU A 57 3.67 -5.46 2.40
C LEU A 57 2.56 -6.44 2.73
N ASP A 58 2.39 -6.78 4.01
CA ASP A 58 1.29 -7.61 4.51
C ASP A 58 0.44 -6.80 5.49
N ILE A 59 -0.82 -6.55 5.15
CA ILE A 59 -1.71 -5.74 5.99
C ILE A 59 -2.26 -6.55 7.17
N GLU A 60 -2.18 -7.88 7.15
CA GLU A 60 -2.59 -8.72 8.28
C GLU A 60 -1.60 -8.64 9.45
N GLU A 61 -0.36 -8.21 9.18
CA GLU A 61 0.65 -7.99 10.22
C GLU A 61 0.49 -6.64 10.94
N ASP A 62 -0.36 -5.74 10.45
CA ASP A 62 -0.65 -4.45 11.09
C ASP A 62 -1.60 -4.64 12.29
N GLU A 63 -1.19 -4.19 13.47
CA GLU A 63 -1.94 -4.43 14.72
C GLU A 63 -3.37 -3.87 14.68
N ASP A 64 -3.58 -2.72 14.01
CA ASP A 64 -4.90 -2.08 13.91
C ASP A 64 -5.82 -2.82 12.93
N VAL A 65 -5.26 -3.56 11.99
CA VAL A 65 -5.99 -4.30 10.94
C VAL A 65 -6.17 -5.76 11.28
N ALA A 66 -5.19 -6.40 11.91
CA ALA A 66 -5.21 -7.81 12.27
C ALA A 66 -6.47 -8.20 13.06
N GLU A 67 -6.91 -7.34 13.99
CA GLU A 67 -8.12 -7.56 14.78
C GLU A 67 -9.43 -7.43 13.97
N GLN A 68 -9.37 -6.75 12.82
CA GLN A 68 -10.53 -6.35 12.03
C GLN A 68 -10.55 -6.97 10.63
N ILE A 69 -9.54 -7.75 10.23
CA ILE A 69 -9.34 -8.23 8.85
C ILE A 69 -10.59 -8.89 8.26
N GLU A 70 -11.23 -9.79 9.02
CA GLU A 70 -12.47 -10.49 8.64
C GLU A 70 -13.70 -9.57 8.53
N ARG A 71 -13.61 -8.36 9.10
CA ARG A 71 -14.68 -7.37 9.17
C ARG A 71 -14.50 -6.23 8.18
N ILE A 72 -13.38 -6.17 7.46
CA ILE A 72 -13.11 -5.11 6.49
C ILE A 72 -14.15 -5.18 5.36
N LYS A 73 -14.76 -4.03 5.09
CA LYS A 73 -15.71 -3.78 4.00
C LYS A 73 -15.14 -2.88 2.91
N GLY A 74 -14.05 -2.19 3.18
CA GLY A 74 -13.33 -1.41 2.19
C GLY A 74 -11.97 -0.96 2.69
N LEU A 75 -11.03 -0.83 1.76
CA LEU A 75 -9.68 -0.34 1.97
C LEU A 75 -9.34 0.60 0.82
N GLU A 76 -8.97 1.83 1.14
CA GLU A 76 -8.54 2.86 0.20
C GLU A 76 -7.11 3.23 0.53
N ILE A 77 -6.19 3.11 -0.43
CA ILE A 77 -4.87 3.75 -0.33
C ILE A 77 -5.02 5.17 -0.83
N THR A 78 -4.63 6.13 0.00
CA THR A 78 -4.80 7.56 -0.27
C THR A 78 -3.52 8.23 -0.72
N GLU A 79 -2.38 7.70 -0.29
CA GLU A 79 -1.08 8.29 -0.52
C GLU A 79 0.00 7.23 -0.29
N ILE A 80 1.13 7.36 -0.99
CA ILE A 80 2.35 6.61 -0.70
C ILE A 80 3.46 7.62 -0.46
N GLU A 81 4.00 7.63 0.75
CA GLU A 81 5.20 8.41 1.10
C GLU A 81 6.44 7.51 0.99
N CYS A 82 7.52 8.07 0.45
CA CYS A 82 8.82 7.43 0.38
C CYS A 82 9.84 8.27 1.14
N SER A 83 10.53 7.64 2.09
CA SER A 83 11.65 8.22 2.83
C SER A 83 12.90 7.43 2.54
N VAL A 84 13.94 8.11 2.06
CA VAL A 84 15.24 7.56 1.69
C VAL A 84 16.29 8.13 2.65
N THR A 85 17.12 7.26 3.22
CA THR A 85 18.17 7.62 4.18
C THR A 85 19.46 6.88 3.93
N GLY A 86 20.55 7.32 4.56
CA GLY A 86 21.85 6.64 4.47
C GLY A 86 22.69 7.05 3.24
N ILE A 87 22.27 8.12 2.54
CA ILE A 87 23.05 8.74 1.47
C ILE A 87 24.12 9.65 2.10
N PRO A 88 25.43 9.41 1.89
CA PRO A 88 26.47 10.27 2.43
C PRO A 88 26.40 11.71 1.90
N THR A 89 26.84 12.67 2.71
CA THR A 89 26.88 14.09 2.31
C THR A 89 27.71 14.28 1.03
N GLY A 90 27.11 14.94 0.03
CA GLY A 90 27.73 15.20 -1.27
C GLY A 90 27.53 14.08 -2.30
N GLU A 91 26.96 12.94 -1.90
CA GLU A 91 26.61 11.84 -2.78
C GLU A 91 25.14 11.90 -3.22
N THR A 92 24.82 11.16 -4.28
CA THR A 92 23.49 11.17 -4.89
C THR A 92 23.04 9.76 -5.27
N ILE A 93 21.72 9.57 -5.32
CA ILE A 93 21.07 8.45 -6.00
C ILE A 93 20.47 9.04 -7.30
N PRO A 94 21.16 8.90 -8.45
CA PRO A 94 20.67 9.44 -9.72
C PRO A 94 19.33 8.86 -10.15
N LEU A 95 19.05 7.61 -9.75
CA LEU A 95 17.86 6.89 -10.13
C LEU A 95 17.40 5.98 -8.99
N LEU A 96 16.14 6.14 -8.57
CA LEU A 96 15.43 5.21 -7.69
C LEU A 96 14.06 4.95 -8.30
N THR A 97 13.72 3.68 -8.44
CA THR A 97 12.43 3.22 -8.95
C THR A 97 11.73 2.39 -7.88
N VAL A 98 10.51 2.78 -7.53
CA VAL A 98 9.58 2.00 -6.71
C VAL A 98 8.61 1.31 -7.65
N PHE A 99 8.45 0.00 -7.48
CA PHE A 99 7.59 -0.84 -8.30
C PHE A 99 6.68 -1.70 -7.43
N VAL A 100 5.39 -1.76 -7.76
CA VAL A 100 4.43 -2.72 -7.20
C VAL A 100 3.86 -3.52 -8.36
N GLU A 101 4.26 -4.79 -8.43
CA GLU A 101 4.07 -5.64 -9.61
C GLU A 101 2.59 -5.84 -9.93
N GLU A 102 1.80 -6.10 -8.91
CA GLU A 102 0.44 -6.61 -9.09
C GLU A 102 -0.55 -5.57 -9.61
N VAL A 103 -0.19 -4.28 -9.49
CA VAL A 103 -0.95 -3.15 -10.03
C VAL A 103 -0.18 -2.35 -11.09
N ASN A 104 0.98 -2.85 -11.52
CA ASN A 104 1.88 -2.17 -12.46
C ASN A 104 2.21 -0.71 -12.05
N LEU A 105 2.24 -0.41 -10.76
CA LEU A 105 2.62 0.91 -10.27
C LEU A 105 4.13 1.02 -10.39
N THR A 106 4.60 2.00 -11.16
CA THR A 106 6.02 2.33 -11.29
C THR A 106 6.20 3.81 -11.04
N VAL A 107 7.04 4.18 -10.08
CA VAL A 107 7.43 5.56 -9.81
C VAL A 107 8.93 5.67 -9.86
N THR A 108 9.43 6.60 -10.66
CA THR A 108 10.85 6.90 -10.78
C THR A 108 11.15 8.26 -10.16
N LEU A 109 12.16 8.29 -9.32
CA LEU A 109 12.73 9.46 -8.68
C LEU A 109 14.16 9.62 -9.17
N THR A 110 14.60 10.85 -9.34
CA THR A 110 15.94 11.18 -9.83
C THR A 110 16.63 12.16 -8.89
N ASP A 111 17.96 12.12 -8.90
CA ASP A 111 18.82 13.08 -8.20
C ASP A 111 18.48 13.23 -6.71
N ILE A 112 18.24 12.11 -6.02
CA ILE A 112 17.96 12.12 -4.59
C ILE A 112 19.26 12.36 -3.83
N THR A 113 19.23 13.34 -2.92
CA THR A 113 20.37 13.76 -2.11
C THR A 113 20.00 13.77 -0.64
N GLU A 114 20.92 13.36 0.24
CA GLU A 114 20.73 13.35 1.70
C GLU A 114 19.44 12.62 2.14
N ASP A 115 19.07 12.72 3.43
CA ASP A 115 17.80 12.18 3.91
C ASP A 115 16.63 12.92 3.24
N TYR A 116 15.84 12.19 2.47
CA TYR A 116 14.84 12.75 1.58
C TYR A 116 13.49 12.06 1.80
N THR A 117 12.43 12.84 1.98
CA THR A 117 11.07 12.33 2.09
C THR A 117 10.17 13.04 1.10
N LEU A 118 9.39 12.29 0.33
CA LEU A 118 8.37 12.83 -0.56
C LEU A 118 7.09 11.98 -0.55
N VAL A 119 6.01 12.58 -1.04
CA VAL A 119 4.83 11.87 -1.51
C VAL A 119 5.05 11.45 -2.95
N LEU A 120 4.99 10.15 -3.23
CA LEU A 120 5.16 9.63 -4.58
C LEU A 120 4.05 10.15 -5.50
N PRO A 121 4.36 10.61 -6.73
CA PRO A 121 3.38 11.12 -7.69
C PRO A 121 2.60 9.97 -8.36
N VAL A 122 1.75 9.30 -7.59
CA VAL A 122 0.90 8.20 -8.05
C VAL A 122 -0.49 8.75 -8.39
N SER A 123 -1.06 8.34 -9.52
CA SER A 123 -2.42 8.71 -9.89
C SER A 123 -3.48 8.02 -9.01
N ASP A 124 -4.61 8.69 -8.77
CA ASP A 124 -5.74 8.12 -8.04
C ASP A 124 -6.21 6.75 -8.58
N GLU A 125 -6.15 6.53 -9.90
CA GLU A 125 -6.50 5.24 -10.52
C GLU A 125 -5.62 4.09 -9.99
N LEU A 126 -4.30 4.31 -9.94
CA LEU A 126 -3.33 3.33 -9.42
C LEU A 126 -3.43 3.16 -7.90
N LEU A 127 -3.72 4.23 -7.16
CA LEU A 127 -3.95 4.15 -5.72
C LEU A 127 -5.21 3.33 -5.39
N ASN A 128 -6.29 3.55 -6.14
CA ASN A 128 -7.51 2.76 -6.02
C ASN A 128 -7.27 1.29 -6.41
N ALA A 129 -6.57 1.03 -7.51
CA ALA A 129 -6.23 -0.32 -7.92
C ALA A 129 -5.39 -1.06 -6.86
N LEU A 130 -4.45 -0.36 -6.22
CA LEU A 130 -3.67 -0.89 -5.11
C LEU A 130 -4.53 -1.18 -3.88
N GLY A 131 -5.45 -0.28 -3.53
CA GLY A 131 -6.42 -0.50 -2.46
C GLY A 131 -7.29 -1.72 -2.70
N ASP A 132 -7.87 -1.85 -3.90
CA ASP A 132 -8.67 -3.00 -4.29
C ASP A 132 -7.84 -4.31 -4.27
N TYR A 133 -6.59 -4.25 -4.73
CA TYR A 133 -5.70 -5.41 -4.72
C TYR A 133 -5.39 -5.87 -3.28
N LEU A 134 -5.00 -4.93 -2.40
CA LEU A 134 -4.74 -5.21 -0.99
C LEU A 134 -5.99 -5.66 -0.25
N TYR A 135 -7.16 -5.12 -0.56
CA TYR A 135 -8.43 -5.59 0.02
C TYR A 135 -8.69 -7.08 -0.30
N ASN A 136 -8.39 -7.53 -1.52
CA ASN A 136 -8.68 -8.90 -1.95
C ASN A 136 -7.59 -9.91 -1.58
N ASN A 137 -6.33 -9.47 -1.50
CA ASN A 137 -5.17 -10.36 -1.36
C ASN A 137 -4.42 -10.19 -0.05
N HIS A 138 -4.72 -9.12 0.70
CA HIS A 138 -4.12 -8.70 1.98
C HIS A 138 -2.60 -8.41 1.95
N ARG A 139 -1.94 -8.68 0.83
CA ARG A 139 -0.51 -8.44 0.67
C ARG A 139 -0.17 -8.06 -0.76
N THR A 140 0.95 -7.36 -0.93
CA THR A 140 1.51 -7.01 -2.23
C THR A 140 3.04 -7.02 -2.18
N THR A 141 3.67 -7.21 -3.33
CA THR A 141 5.12 -7.23 -3.46
C THR A 141 5.61 -5.85 -3.87
N VAL A 142 6.57 -5.31 -3.11
CA VAL A 142 7.14 -3.99 -3.39
C VAL A 142 8.62 -4.13 -3.68
N THR A 143 9.05 -3.67 -4.84
CA THR A 143 10.44 -3.68 -5.27
C THR A 143 10.97 -2.25 -5.37
N VAL A 144 12.14 -2.02 -4.78
CA VAL A 144 12.90 -0.78 -4.97
C VAL A 144 14.20 -1.12 -5.69
N SER A 145 14.48 -0.41 -6.77
CA SER A 145 15.71 -0.59 -7.56
C SER A 145 16.27 0.73 -8.01
N GLY A 146 17.55 0.76 -8.37
CA GLY A 146 18.17 2.01 -8.78
C GLY A 146 19.66 1.92 -8.99
N GLN A 147 20.29 3.08 -8.99
CA GLN A 147 21.73 3.27 -9.15
C GLN A 147 22.22 4.34 -8.18
N SER A 148 23.41 4.15 -7.62
CA SER A 148 24.10 5.10 -6.74
C SER A 148 25.42 5.57 -7.36
N THR A 149 25.87 6.79 -7.08
CA THR A 149 27.24 7.24 -7.39
C THR A 149 28.28 6.79 -6.38
N TYR A 150 27.83 6.23 -5.26
CA TYR A 150 28.66 5.87 -4.12
C TYR A 150 28.40 4.44 -3.63
N ALA A 151 29.47 3.71 -3.36
CA ALA A 151 29.49 2.43 -2.67
C ALA A 151 30.84 2.26 -1.94
N PRO A 152 30.90 1.48 -0.85
CA PRO A 152 29.80 0.75 -0.24
C PRO A 152 28.93 1.62 0.67
N MET A 153 27.62 1.36 0.69
CA MET A 153 26.69 1.96 1.66
C MET A 153 25.45 1.09 1.90
N VAL A 154 24.71 1.38 2.97
CA VAL A 154 23.39 0.82 3.23
C VAL A 154 22.36 1.92 3.04
N LEU A 155 21.54 1.79 2.01
CA LEU A 155 20.46 2.71 1.69
C LEU A 155 19.19 2.28 2.43
N GLY A 156 18.68 3.13 3.32
CA GLY A 156 17.39 2.91 3.96
C GLY A 156 16.26 3.44 3.08
N VAL A 157 15.27 2.62 2.75
CA VAL A 157 14.07 3.05 2.03
C VAL A 157 12.84 2.63 2.82
N ASN A 158 12.05 3.62 3.27
CA ASN A 158 10.81 3.41 3.99
C ASN A 158 9.64 3.89 3.13
N LEU A 159 8.74 2.98 2.79
CA LEU A 159 7.50 3.30 2.10
C LEU A 159 6.35 3.25 3.11
N THR A 160 5.55 4.31 3.15
CA THR A 160 4.36 4.41 4.01
C THR A 160 3.12 4.57 3.13
N PHE A 161 2.25 3.57 3.16
CA PHE A 161 1.00 3.52 2.42
C PHE A 161 -0.12 4.00 3.36
N LYS A 162 -0.54 5.25 3.19
CA LYS A 162 -1.60 5.84 4.02
C LYS A 162 -2.96 5.34 3.57
N SER A 163 -3.72 4.81 4.51
CA SER A 163 -4.98 4.14 4.18
C SER A 163 -6.19 4.68 4.95
N LYS A 164 -7.37 4.43 4.38
CA LYS A 164 -8.66 4.51 5.06
C LYS A 164 -9.33 3.16 4.98
N ILE A 165 -9.81 2.67 6.11
CA ILE A 165 -10.45 1.37 6.24
C ILE A 165 -11.87 1.58 6.76
N ALA A 166 -12.80 0.84 6.18
CA ALA A 166 -14.16 0.69 6.68
C ALA A 166 -14.35 -0.76 7.13
N ALA A 167 -14.81 -0.97 8.36
CA ALA A 167 -15.04 -2.30 8.91
C ALA A 167 -16.41 -2.39 9.60
N SER A 168 -17.04 -3.57 9.55
CA SER A 168 -18.28 -3.81 10.28
C SER A 168 -18.06 -3.71 11.78
N LEU A 169 -19.05 -3.20 12.54
CA LEU A 169 -19.10 -3.12 14.01
C LEU A 169 -19.35 -4.46 14.71
#